data_AF-A0AA35UF14-F1
#
_entry.id   AF-A0AA35UF14-F1
#
_cell.length_a   1.000
_cell.length_b   1.000
_cell.length_c   1.000
_cell.angle_alpha   90.00
_cell.angle_beta   90.00
_cell.angle_gamma   90.00
#
_symmetry.space_group_name_H-M   'P 1'
#
loop_
_entity.id
_entity.type
_entity.pdbx_description
1 polymer ?
#
loop_
_entity_poly.entity_id
_entity_poly.type
_entity_poly.pdbx_seq_one_letter_code
_entity_poly.pdbx_strand_id
1 'polypeptide(L)' 'MLKALILRPGHVKSRDQLMDAAYGESIFLDDRTIDSHIKRLRRKFRVIDPTFDQIETLYGIGYRYSND' A
#
# COMPACT_ATOMS: atom_id res chain seq x y z
N MET A 1 0.92 7.34 1.94
CA MET A 1 0.70 5.90 1.65
C MET A 1 1.01 4.93 2.80
N LEU A 2 2.27 4.65 3.18
CA LEU A 2 2.56 3.63 4.23
C LEU A 2 1.80 3.88 5.54
N LYS A 3 1.81 5.13 6.03
CA LYS A 3 1.03 5.55 7.19
C LYS A 3 -0.46 5.18 7.06
N ALA A 4 -1.04 5.35 5.87
CA ALA A 4 -2.45 5.04 5.62
C ALA A 4 -2.74 3.53 5.67
N LEU A 5 -1.79 2.69 5.25
CA LEU A 5 -1.89 1.23 5.35
C LEU A 5 -1.80 0.73 6.80
N ILE A 6 -0.87 1.27 7.58
CA ILE A 6 -0.58 0.78 8.95
C ILE A 6 -1.50 1.37 10.02
N LEU A 7 -2.22 2.47 9.74
CA LEU A 7 -3.11 3.11 10.72
C LEU A 7 -4.31 2.22 11.12
N ARG A 8 -4.72 1.32 10.23
CA ARG A 8 -5.76 0.32 10.50
C ARG A 8 -5.33 -1.02 9.90
N PRO A 9 -4.49 -1.79 10.61
CA PRO A 9 -4.12 -3.13 10.20
C PRO A 9 -5.38 -3.98 9.87
N GLY A 10 -5.26 -4.86 8.88
CA GLY A 10 -6.34 -5.72 8.38
C GLY A 10 -7.36 -5.03 7.48
N HIS A 11 -7.45 -3.69 7.54
CA HIS A 11 -8.39 -2.93 6.71
C HIS A 11 -7.85 -2.74 5.29
N VAL A 12 -8.68 -3.08 4.30
CA VAL A 12 -8.33 -2.96 2.89
C VAL A 12 -8.50 -1.51 2.44
N LYS A 13 -7.49 -0.97 1.78
CA LYS A 13 -7.51 0.32 1.10
C LYS A 13 -7.47 0.15 -0.40
N SER A 14 -8.41 0.78 -1.11
CA SER A 14 -8.39 0.82 -2.58
C SER A 14 -7.22 1.65 -3.10
N ARG A 15 -6.93 1.55 -4.40
CA ARG A 15 -5.88 2.36 -5.04
C ARG A 15 -6.19 3.85 -4.93
N ASP A 16 -7.43 4.24 -5.20
CA ASP A 16 -7.90 5.62 -5.02
C ASP A 16 -7.69 6.11 -3.59
N GLN A 17 -8.11 5.34 -2.58
CA GLN A 17 -7.91 5.71 -1.17
C GLN A 17 -6.43 5.86 -0.79
N LEU A 18 -5.54 5.06 -1.41
CA LEU A 18 -4.10 5.17 -1.21
C LEU A 18 -3.51 6.37 -1.97
N MET A 19 -4.08 6.72 -3.12
CA MET A 19 -3.73 7.90 -3.91
C MET A 19 -4.07 9.17 -3.14
N ASP A 20 -5.32 9.29 -2.70
CA ASP A 20 -5.82 10.43 -1.92
C ASP A 20 -4.97 10.64 -0.67
N ALA A 21 -4.64 9.55 0.03
CA ALA A 21 -3.82 9.59 1.24
C ALA A 21 -2.32 9.84 0.99
N ALA A 22 -1.85 9.82 -0.26
CA ALA A 22 -0.47 10.09 -0.62
C ALA A 22 -0.27 11.46 -1.26
N TYR A 23 -1.24 11.92 -2.05
CA TYR A 23 -1.10 13.07 -2.94
C TYR A 23 -2.20 14.14 -2.76
N GLY A 24 -3.25 13.86 -1.98
CA GLY A 24 -4.44 14.71 -1.90
C GLY A 24 -5.33 14.60 -3.15
N GLU A 25 -6.44 15.34 -3.17
CA GLU A 25 -7.46 15.28 -4.24
C GLU A 25 -7.01 15.84 -5.60
N SER A 26 -5.86 16.52 -5.66
CA SER A 26 -5.46 17.30 -6.84
C SER A 26 -4.57 16.57 -7.85
N ILE A 27 -4.22 15.31 -7.60
CA ILE A 27 -3.33 14.54 -8.49
C ILE A 27 -3.98 13.22 -8.90
N PHE A 28 -4.60 13.20 -10.09
CA PHE A 28 -5.03 11.98 -10.76
C PHE A 28 -3.81 11.31 -11.40
N LEU A 29 -3.26 10.29 -10.73
CA LEU A 29 -2.29 9.37 -11.32
C LEU A 29 -2.95 8.03 -11.61
N ASP A 30 -2.42 7.30 -12.59
CA ASP A 30 -2.82 5.92 -12.91
C ASP A 30 -2.59 4.99 -11.69
N ASP A 31 -3.48 4.02 -11.52
CA ASP A 31 -3.40 2.86 -10.61
C ASP A 31 -2.01 2.21 -10.55
N ARG A 32 -1.30 2.15 -11.69
CA ARG A 32 0.06 1.60 -11.77
C ARG A 32 1.07 2.35 -10.89
N THR A 33 0.78 3.59 -10.53
CA THR A 33 1.57 4.37 -9.58
C THR A 33 1.53 3.72 -8.20
N ILE A 34 0.34 3.38 -7.69
CA ILE A 34 0.18 2.74 -6.38
C ILE A 34 0.90 1.40 -6.35
N ASP A 35 0.74 0.58 -7.39
CA ASP A 35 1.43 -0.69 -7.53
C ASP A 35 2.97 -0.52 -7.43
N SER A 36 3.51 0.53 -8.05
CA SER A 36 4.93 0.87 -7.99
C SER A 36 5.37 1.30 -6.58
N HIS A 37 4.55 2.06 -5.86
CA HIS A 37 4.84 2.42 -4.47
C HIS A 37 4.81 1.21 -3.54
N ILE A 38 3.84 0.31 -3.69
CA ILE A 38 3.74 -0.92 -2.91
C ILE A 38 4.97 -1.80 -3.15
N LYS A 39 5.39 -1.97 -4.41
CA LYS A 39 6.61 -2.70 -4.78
C LYS A 39 7.85 -2.10 -4.11
N ARG A 40 7.99 -0.77 -4.12
CA ARG A 40 9.11 -0.06 -3.49
C ARG A 40 9.10 -0.21 -1.97
N LEU A 41 7.93 -0.14 -1.33
CA LEU A 41 7.80 -0.36 0.12
C LEU A 41 8.20 -1.77 0.52
N ARG A 42 7.63 -2.80 -0.13
CA ARG A 42 8.00 -4.20 0.13
C ARG A 42 9.50 -4.43 -0.01
N ARG A 43 10.13 -3.84 -1.04
CA ARG A 43 11.59 -3.91 -1.22
C ARG A 43 12.34 -3.29 -0.04
N LYS A 44 11.93 -2.10 0.44
CA LYS A 44 12.58 -1.45 1.59
C LYS A 44 12.48 -2.29 2.86
N PHE A 45 11.32 -2.89 3.14
CA PHE A 45 11.18 -3.79 4.28
C PHE A 45 12.05 -5.05 4.11
N ARG A 46 12.09 -5.63 2.91
CA ARG A 46 12.91 -6.83 2.62
C ARG A 46 14.41 -6.64 2.72
N VAL A 47 14.90 -5.40 2.73
CA VAL A 47 16.30 -5.10 3.05
C VAL A 47 16.62 -5.40 4.52
N ILE A 48 15.64 -5.28 5.41
CA ILE A 48 15.78 -5.44 6.87
C ILE A 48 15.23 -6.81 7.32
N ASP A 49 14.08 -7.21 6.78
CA ASP A 49 13.42 -8.49 7.04
C ASP A 49 13.17 -9.21 5.70
N PRO A 50 14.06 -10.14 5.29
CA PRO A 50 13.94 -10.87 4.02
C PRO A 50 12.62 -11.62 3.83
N THR A 51 11.95 -11.97 4.92
CA THR A 51 10.69 -12.71 4.95
C THR A 51 9.44 -11.82 4.92
N PHE A 52 9.60 -10.49 4.96
CA PHE A 52 8.50 -9.55 5.03
C PHE A 52 7.42 -9.77 3.95
N ASP A 53 6.20 -10.04 4.41
CA ASP A 53 4.99 -10.27 3.63
C ASP A 53 3.76 -9.49 4.12
N GLN A 54 3.93 -8.62 5.12
CA GLN A 54 2.86 -7.92 5.85
C GLN A 54 2.08 -6.89 5.03
N ILE A 55 2.47 -6.57 3.78
CA ILE A 55 1.65 -5.77 2.87
C ILE A 55 1.06 -6.72 1.84
N GLU A 56 -0.23 -6.98 1.91
CA GLU A 56 -0.94 -7.94 1.07
C GLU A 56 -1.66 -7.26 -0.10
N THR A 57 -1.76 -7.97 -1.22
CA THR A 57 -2.56 -7.55 -2.38
C THR A 57 -3.87 -8.32 -2.38
N LEU A 58 -5.00 -7.60 -2.38
CA LEU A 58 -6.31 -8.18 -2.67
C LEU A 58 -6.67 -7.79 -4.11
N TYR A 59 -6.53 -8.75 -5.03
CA TYR A 59 -6.73 -8.52 -6.47
C TYR A 59 -8.13 -7.94 -6.75
N GLY A 60 -8.17 -6.85 -7.52
CA GLY A 60 -9.41 -6.12 -7.84
C GLY A 60 -9.95 -5.24 -6.71
N ILE A 61 -9.38 -5.29 -5.50
CA ILE A 61 -9.88 -4.54 -4.33
C ILE A 61 -8.87 -3.49 -3.87
N GLY A 62 -7.60 -3.87 -3.67
CA GLY A 62 -6.56 -2.97 -3.18
C GLY A 62 -5.51 -3.66 -2.33
N TYR A 63 -5.11 -3.00 -1.25
CA TYR A 63 -4.01 -3.44 -0.38
C TYR A 63 -4.39 -3.34 1.09
N ARG A 64 -3.80 -4.20 1.92
CA ARG A 64 -3.88 -4.09 3.38
C ARG A 64 -2.53 -4.32 4.02
N TYR A 65 -2.36 -3.80 5.23
CA TYR A 65 -1.33 -4.28 6.14
C TYR A 65 -1.90 -5.47 6.93
N SER A 66 -1.14 -6.54 7.14
CA SER A 66 -1.61 -7.73 7.86
C SER A 66 -1.89 -7.42 9.34
N ASN A 67 -2.70 -8.29 9.97
CA ASN A 67 -3.08 -8.26 11.38
C ASN A 67 -2.35 -9.32 12.23
N ASP A 68 -1.52 -10.14 11.59
CA ASP A 68 -0.79 -11.23 12.25
C ASP A 68 0.40 -10.73 13.08
#